data_AF-A0ABD3WH03-F1
#
_entry.id   AF-A0ABD3WH03-F1
#
_cell.length_a   1.000
_cell.length_b   1.000
_cell.length_c   1.000
_cell.angle_alpha   90.00
_cell.angle_beta   90.00
_cell.angle_gamma   90.00
#
_symmetry.space_group_name_H-M   'P 1'
#
loop_
_entity.id
_entity.type
_entity.pdbx_description
1 polymer ?
#
loop_
_entity_poly.entity_id
_entity_poly.type
_entity_poly.pdbx_seq_one_letter_code
_entity_poly.pdbx_strand_id
1 'polypeptide(L)'
;MSLKCGHDVSFHEFLQHILKRLKLGRRVSNHYLPIHQICSPCHVHFDAIGKLETFKQDVDYILERLGLSFLIENYTFQTYEEEEVVMLIDYNFWLEKRLPEECFDPVMIAERLWKALQLRGYLDDAETFPEDSIKRLNKPDTIRQELQNHVFKSRSGRRLVERHWITQRRKWLVEAYKPLSNTVLNELLEIFQYDFEMFGYQEKPVDIFEGRFM
;
A
#
# COMPACT_ATOMS: atom_id res chain seq x y z
N MET A 1 -15.89 -2.77 -16.75
CA MET A 1 -15.54 -4.20 -16.95
C MET A 1 -14.12 -4.19 -17.43
N SER A 2 -13.21 -4.75 -16.66
CA SER A 2 -11.79 -4.76 -16.99
C SER A 2 -11.48 -5.68 -18.18
N LEU A 3 -10.38 -5.39 -18.85
CA LEU A 3 -9.78 -6.21 -19.90
C LEU A 3 -9.49 -7.64 -19.42
N LYS A 4 -9.24 -8.55 -20.37
CA LYS A 4 -8.93 -9.98 -20.15
C LYS A 4 -7.94 -10.22 -18.99
N CYS A 5 -6.97 -9.33 -18.84
CA CYS A 5 -5.85 -9.47 -17.91
C CYS A 5 -6.02 -8.72 -16.57
N GLY A 6 -7.10 -7.97 -16.36
CA GLY A 6 -7.31 -7.28 -15.08
C GLY A 6 -6.46 -6.02 -14.85
N HIS A 7 -5.57 -5.66 -15.78
CA HIS A 7 -4.53 -4.66 -15.54
C HIS A 7 -5.05 -3.21 -15.57
N ASP A 8 -6.24 -2.99 -16.13
CA ASP A 8 -6.90 -1.69 -16.27
C ASP A 8 -7.96 -1.44 -15.18
N VAL A 9 -8.10 -2.35 -14.21
CA VAL A 9 -9.04 -2.16 -13.09
C VAL A 9 -8.73 -0.85 -12.39
N SER A 10 -9.71 0.06 -12.43
CA SER A 10 -9.63 1.30 -11.66
C SER A 10 -9.86 1.05 -10.17
N PHE A 11 -9.38 1.96 -9.31
CA PHE A 11 -9.66 1.90 -7.88
C PHE A 11 -11.16 1.90 -7.57
N HIS A 12 -11.95 2.65 -8.33
CA HIS A 12 -13.40 2.68 -8.21
C HIS A 12 -14.05 1.32 -8.52
N GLU A 13 -13.70 0.70 -9.65
CA GLU A 13 -14.21 -0.63 -10.03
C GLU A 13 -13.80 -1.71 -9.02
N PHE A 14 -12.56 -1.64 -8.53
CA PHE A 14 -12.07 -2.52 -7.48
C PHE A 14 -12.94 -2.42 -6.21
N LEU A 15 -13.15 -1.21 -5.69
CA LEU A 15 -13.97 -1.00 -4.50
C LEU A 15 -15.40 -1.49 -4.71
N GLN A 16 -16.05 -1.10 -5.81
CA GLN A 16 -17.41 -1.56 -6.12
C GLN A 16 -17.50 -3.09 -6.16
N HIS A 17 -16.51 -3.75 -6.75
CA HIS A 17 -16.47 -5.22 -6.81
C HIS A 17 -16.40 -5.85 -5.42
N ILE A 18 -15.50 -5.35 -4.57
CA ILE A 18 -15.30 -5.87 -3.22
C ILE A 18 -16.54 -5.62 -2.35
N LEU A 19 -17.05 -4.39 -2.32
CA LEU A 19 -18.23 -4.03 -1.51
C LEU A 19 -19.46 -4.86 -1.92
N LYS A 20 -19.69 -5.02 -3.23
CA LYS A 20 -20.76 -5.88 -3.75
C LYS A 20 -20.59 -7.33 -3.29
N ARG A 21 -19.38 -7.87 -3.31
CA ARG A 21 -19.13 -9.25 -2.85
C ARG A 21 -19.37 -9.40 -1.36
N LEU A 22 -18.90 -8.45 -0.55
CA LEU A 22 -19.12 -8.43 0.90
C LEU A 22 -20.61 -8.39 1.25
N LYS A 23 -21.38 -7.49 0.63
CA LYS A 23 -22.83 -7.39 0.85
C LYS A 23 -23.59 -8.66 0.47
N LEU A 24 -23.13 -9.37 -0.56
CA LEU A 24 -23.73 -10.64 -0.99
C LEU A 24 -23.22 -11.85 -0.19
N GLY A 25 -22.42 -11.66 0.86
CA GLY A 25 -21.83 -12.74 1.65
C GLY A 25 -20.91 -13.65 0.82
N ARG A 26 -20.35 -13.15 -0.28
CA ARG A 26 -19.48 -13.93 -1.16
C ARG A 26 -18.05 -13.92 -0.61
N ARG A 27 -17.35 -15.03 -0.81
CA ARG A 27 -15.93 -15.13 -0.48
C ARG A 27 -15.13 -14.01 -1.18
N VAL A 28 -14.36 -13.30 -0.38
CA VAL A 28 -13.31 -12.36 -0.78
C VAL A 28 -12.01 -12.77 -0.07
N SER A 29 -10.89 -12.22 -0.50
CA SER A 29 -9.63 -12.36 0.23
C SER A 29 -9.77 -11.79 1.63
N ASN A 30 -9.11 -12.40 2.62
CA ASN A 30 -9.04 -11.87 3.99
C ASN A 30 -8.45 -10.45 4.03
N HIS A 31 -7.62 -10.07 3.05
CA HIS A 31 -7.08 -8.72 2.93
C HIS A 31 -8.15 -7.63 2.70
N TYR A 32 -9.39 -8.01 2.37
CA TYR A 32 -10.49 -7.08 2.09
C TYR A 32 -11.63 -7.18 3.10
N LEU A 33 -11.52 -8.06 4.09
CA LEU A 33 -12.49 -8.18 5.16
C LEU A 33 -12.23 -7.10 6.22
N PRO A 34 -13.28 -6.62 6.91
CA PRO A 34 -13.11 -5.82 8.11
C PRO A 34 -12.25 -6.53 9.15
N ILE A 35 -11.35 -5.80 9.80
CA ILE A 35 -10.37 -6.33 10.74
C ILE A 35 -11.04 -6.95 11.97
N HIS A 36 -12.14 -6.36 12.46
CA HIS A 36 -12.90 -6.93 13.58
C HIS A 36 -13.39 -8.36 13.30
N GLN A 37 -13.68 -8.70 12.02
CA GLN A 37 -14.11 -10.06 11.63
C GLN A 37 -12.96 -11.06 11.61
N ILE A 38 -11.73 -10.60 11.39
CA ILE A 38 -10.55 -11.46 11.33
C ILE A 38 -9.95 -11.65 12.73
N CYS A 39 -9.82 -10.56 13.48
CA CYS A 39 -9.12 -10.55 14.77
C CYS A 39 -10.03 -10.86 15.97
N SER A 40 -11.36 -10.72 15.83
CA SER A 40 -12.33 -10.96 16.91
C SER A 40 -11.95 -10.30 18.25
N PRO A 41 -11.75 -8.97 18.29
CA PRO A 41 -11.26 -8.25 19.48
C PRO A 41 -12.16 -8.39 20.72
N CYS A 42 -13.44 -8.75 20.55
CA CYS A 42 -14.35 -9.01 21.66
C CYS A 42 -14.13 -10.38 22.32
N HIS A 43 -13.46 -11.32 21.65
CA HIS A 43 -13.26 -12.71 22.12
C HIS A 43 -11.81 -13.02 22.47
N VAL A 44 -10.87 -12.18 22.02
CA VAL A 44 -9.43 -12.35 22.28
C VAL A 44 -8.95 -11.19 23.14
N HIS A 45 -8.28 -11.51 24.25
CA HIS A 45 -7.61 -10.51 25.07
C HIS A 45 -6.24 -10.19 24.48
N PHE A 46 -6.17 -9.07 23.78
CA PHE A 46 -4.91 -8.57 23.21
C PHE A 46 -4.14 -7.74 24.24
N ASP A 47 -2.85 -8.05 24.43
CA ASP A 47 -1.95 -7.24 25.24
C ASP A 47 -1.55 -5.91 24.54
N ALA A 48 -1.56 -5.92 23.21
CA ALA A 48 -1.28 -4.77 22.37
C ALA A 48 -2.04 -4.84 21.04
N ILE A 49 -2.46 -3.67 20.53
CA ILE A 49 -3.04 -3.50 19.19
C ILE A 49 -2.23 -2.41 18.50
N GLY A 50 -1.44 -2.78 17.50
CA GLY A 50 -0.62 -1.85 16.70
C GLY A 50 -1.35 -1.35 15.45
N LYS A 51 -0.86 -0.25 14.88
CA LYS A 51 -1.33 0.31 13.60
C LYS A 51 -0.19 0.36 12.59
N LEU A 52 -0.50 0.22 11.31
CA LEU A 52 0.51 0.31 10.25
C LEU A 52 1.11 1.73 10.16
N GLU A 53 0.32 2.75 10.52
CA GLU A 53 0.74 4.15 10.56
C GLU A 53 1.75 4.44 11.67
N THR A 54 1.73 3.66 12.76
CA THR A 54 2.62 3.77 13.93
C THR A 54 3.51 2.55 14.11
N PHE A 55 3.68 1.75 13.05
CA PHE A 55 4.28 0.41 13.13
C PHE A 55 5.63 0.40 13.85
N LYS A 56 6.52 1.35 13.52
CA LYS A 56 7.83 1.45 14.16
C LYS A 56 7.70 1.73 15.66
N GLN A 57 6.93 2.74 16.02
CA GLN A 57 6.75 3.13 17.42
C GLN A 57 6.12 1.98 18.24
N ASP A 58 5.15 1.28 17.64
CA ASP A 58 4.48 0.15 18.27
C ASP A 58 5.43 -1.04 18.47
N VAL A 59 6.25 -1.38 17.46
CA VAL A 59 7.26 -2.45 17.57
C VAL A 59 8.34 -2.10 18.59
N ASP A 60 8.87 -0.87 18.56
CA ASP A 60 9.87 -0.41 19.53
C ASP A 60 9.32 -0.52 20.96
N TYR A 61 8.10 -0.04 21.19
CA TYR A 61 7.43 -0.12 22.49
C TYR A 61 7.21 -1.56 22.95
N ILE A 62 6.70 -2.44 22.09
CA ILE A 62 6.44 -3.85 22.43
C ILE A 62 7.76 -4.56 22.78
N LEU A 63 8.81 -4.38 21.99
CA LEU A 63 10.10 -5.01 22.24
C LEU A 63 10.76 -4.49 23.53
N GLU A 64 10.66 -3.20 23.83
CA GLU A 64 11.11 -2.64 25.10
C GLU A 64 10.39 -3.27 26.29
N ARG A 65 9.06 -3.39 26.21
CA ARG A 65 8.24 -3.99 27.28
C ARG A 65 8.54 -5.47 27.51
N LEU A 66 9.03 -6.17 26.49
CA LEU A 66 9.44 -7.58 26.58
C LEU A 66 10.92 -7.76 26.96
N GLY A 67 11.70 -6.68 27.09
CA GLY A 67 13.15 -6.76 27.31
C GLY A 67 13.93 -7.28 26.09
N LEU A 68 13.38 -7.09 24.89
CA LEU A 68 13.88 -7.59 23.61
C LEU A 68 14.41 -6.48 22.68
N SER A 69 14.63 -5.26 23.19
CA SER A 69 15.14 -4.14 22.39
C SER A 69 16.44 -4.44 21.65
N PHE A 70 17.26 -5.37 22.17
CA PHE A 70 18.50 -5.82 21.53
C PHE A 70 18.31 -6.41 20.13
N LEU A 71 17.10 -6.90 19.79
CA LEU A 71 16.79 -7.40 18.45
C LEU A 71 16.80 -6.30 17.38
N ILE A 72 16.61 -5.04 17.79
CA ILE A 72 16.50 -3.89 16.88
C ILE A 72 17.58 -2.82 17.12
N GLU A 73 18.54 -3.07 18.00
CA GLU A 73 19.62 -2.10 18.33
C GLU A 73 20.40 -1.63 17.10
N ASN A 74 20.58 -2.51 16.10
CA ASN A 74 21.29 -2.20 14.86
C ASN A 74 20.36 -1.90 13.68
N TYR A 75 19.03 -1.92 13.88
CA TYR A 75 18.07 -1.66 12.82
C TYR A 75 17.70 -0.18 12.78
N THR A 76 18.09 0.50 11.69
CA THR A 76 17.71 1.88 11.45
C THR A 76 16.42 1.97 10.64
N PHE A 77 15.69 3.08 10.77
CA PHE A 77 14.51 3.34 9.94
C PHE A 77 14.84 3.26 8.43
N GLN A 78 16.01 3.76 8.04
CA GLN A 78 16.48 3.67 6.65
C GLN A 78 16.61 2.20 6.21
N THR A 79 17.14 1.32 7.06
CA THR A 79 17.26 -0.12 6.78
C THR A 79 15.89 -0.74 6.49
N TYR A 80 14.87 -0.43 7.30
CA TYR A 80 13.51 -0.96 7.09
C TYR A 80 12.89 -0.50 5.77
N GLU A 81 13.03 0.78 5.42
CA GLU A 81 12.49 1.31 4.15
C GLU A 81 13.19 0.67 2.94
N GLU A 82 14.52 0.54 2.99
CA GLU A 82 15.29 -0.09 1.90
C GLU A 82 14.91 -1.57 1.73
N GLU A 83 14.72 -2.29 2.84
CA GLU A 83 14.23 -3.67 2.83
C GLU A 83 12.81 -3.79 2.27
N GLU A 84 11.87 -2.89 2.61
CA GLU A 84 10.52 -2.92 2.03
C GLU A 84 10.56 -2.68 0.53
N VAL A 85 11.35 -1.70 0.07
CA VAL A 85 11.51 -1.40 -1.36
C VAL A 85 12.05 -2.63 -2.11
N VAL A 86 13.11 -3.26 -1.59
CA VAL A 86 13.70 -4.45 -2.20
C VAL A 86 12.71 -5.59 -2.22
N MET A 87 12.07 -5.87 -1.09
CA MET A 87 11.08 -6.95 -0.96
C MET A 87 9.92 -6.75 -1.94
N LEU A 88 9.39 -5.53 -2.07
CA LEU A 88 8.30 -5.24 -2.99
C LEU A 88 8.73 -5.46 -4.45
N ILE A 89 9.91 -4.98 -4.84
CA ILE A 89 10.44 -5.17 -6.19
C ILE A 89 10.69 -6.66 -6.45
N ASP A 90 11.47 -7.32 -5.60
CA ASP A 90 11.86 -8.72 -5.79
C ASP A 90 10.66 -9.66 -5.82
N TYR A 91 9.69 -9.47 -4.92
CA TYR A 91 8.47 -10.28 -4.88
C TYR A 91 7.66 -10.15 -6.17
N ASN A 92 7.50 -8.93 -6.71
CA ASN A 92 6.72 -8.73 -7.93
C ASN A 92 7.42 -9.27 -9.18
N PHE A 93 8.76 -9.19 -9.26
CA PHE A 93 9.53 -9.84 -10.32
C PHE A 93 9.62 -11.37 -10.16
N TRP A 94 9.50 -11.89 -8.94
CA TRP A 94 9.34 -13.32 -8.70
C TRP A 94 7.93 -13.80 -9.08
N LEU A 95 6.90 -12.96 -8.87
CA LEU A 95 5.52 -13.24 -9.23
C LEU A 95 5.31 -13.18 -10.75
N GLU A 96 5.95 -12.22 -11.43
CA GLU A 96 5.98 -12.10 -12.90
C GLU A 96 6.20 -13.45 -13.58
N LYS A 97 7.20 -14.22 -13.12
CA LYS A 97 7.55 -15.55 -13.63
C LYS A 97 6.42 -16.60 -13.54
N ARG A 98 5.35 -16.30 -12.82
CA ARG A 98 4.16 -17.16 -12.63
C ARG A 98 2.90 -16.58 -13.27
N LEU A 99 2.98 -15.37 -13.81
CA LEU A 99 1.86 -14.70 -14.46
C LEU A 99 1.84 -15.04 -15.95
N PRO A 100 0.67 -15.02 -16.62
CA PRO A 100 0.61 -15.25 -18.05
C PRO A 100 1.36 -14.16 -18.82
N GLU A 101 2.33 -14.54 -19.65
CA GLU A 101 3.13 -13.61 -20.48
C GLU A 101 2.26 -12.73 -21.38
N GLU A 102 1.11 -13.24 -21.82
CA GLU A 102 0.12 -12.48 -22.60
C GLU A 102 -0.52 -11.30 -21.84
N CYS A 103 -0.37 -11.27 -20.52
CA CYS A 103 -0.99 -10.29 -19.64
C CYS A 103 0.01 -9.38 -18.92
N PHE A 104 1.24 -9.85 -18.73
CA PHE A 104 2.22 -9.17 -17.90
C PHE A 104 3.59 -9.15 -18.58
N ASP A 105 4.01 -7.95 -18.97
CA ASP A 105 5.35 -7.64 -19.45
C ASP A 105 6.21 -7.11 -18.28
N PRO A 106 7.44 -7.61 -18.06
CA PRO A 106 8.38 -7.08 -17.07
C PRO A 106 8.55 -5.55 -17.06
N VAL A 107 8.49 -4.89 -18.22
CA VAL A 107 8.56 -3.42 -18.30
C VAL A 107 7.32 -2.78 -17.66
N MET A 108 6.12 -3.33 -17.93
CA MET A 108 4.88 -2.88 -17.30
C MET A 108 4.92 -3.06 -15.78
N ILE A 109 5.51 -4.16 -15.29
CA ILE A 109 5.68 -4.39 -13.85
C ILE A 109 6.62 -3.36 -13.25
N ALA A 110 7.73 -3.04 -13.92
CA ALA A 110 8.64 -1.99 -13.48
C ALA A 110 7.97 -0.62 -13.39
N GLU A 111 7.18 -0.25 -14.39
CA GLU A 111 6.42 1.01 -14.43
C GLU A 111 5.39 1.09 -13.28
N ARG A 112 4.67 -0.02 -13.04
CA ARG A 112 3.71 -0.11 -11.93
C ARG A 112 4.38 -0.04 -10.57
N LEU A 113 5.51 -0.71 -10.40
CA LEU A 113 6.30 -0.65 -9.18
C LEU A 113 6.83 0.76 -8.93
N TRP A 114 7.33 1.44 -9.96
CA TRP A 114 7.74 2.84 -9.87
C TRP A 114 6.60 3.70 -9.33
N LYS A 115 5.41 3.58 -9.93
CA LYS A 115 4.25 4.33 -9.45
C LYS A 115 3.85 3.92 -8.03
N ALA A 116 3.86 2.63 -7.70
CA ALA A 116 3.54 2.15 -6.35
C ALA A 116 4.49 2.70 -5.28
N LEU A 117 5.78 2.81 -5.60
CA LEU A 117 6.79 3.42 -4.73
C LEU A 117 6.55 4.92 -4.54
N GLN A 118 6.10 5.64 -5.57
CA GLN A 118 5.65 7.03 -5.42
C GLN A 118 4.41 7.14 -4.53
N LEU A 119 3.40 6.29 -4.74
CA LEU A 119 2.17 6.30 -3.92
C LEU A 119 2.47 6.03 -2.43
N ARG A 120 3.49 5.21 -2.14
CA ARG A 120 3.95 4.91 -0.78
C ARG A 120 4.89 5.98 -0.20
N GLY A 121 5.39 6.88 -1.03
CA GLY A 121 6.34 7.92 -0.63
C GLY A 121 7.79 7.46 -0.53
N TYR A 122 8.11 6.26 -1.03
CA TYR A 122 9.49 5.77 -1.13
C TYR A 122 10.28 6.43 -2.26
N LEU A 123 9.57 7.00 -3.22
CA LEU A 123 10.10 7.75 -4.34
C LEU A 123 9.34 9.06 -4.47
N ASP A 124 10.02 10.16 -4.78
CA ASP A 124 9.40 11.47 -4.94
C ASP A 124 8.53 11.54 -6.20
N ASP A 125 7.41 12.26 -6.12
CA ASP A 125 6.50 12.48 -7.26
C ASP A 125 7.18 13.14 -8.48
N ALA A 126 8.23 13.92 -8.26
CA ALA A 126 8.98 14.58 -9.34
C ALA A 126 9.89 13.63 -10.12
N GLU A 127 10.16 12.43 -9.59
CA GLU A 127 11.04 11.45 -10.23
C GLU A 127 10.30 10.76 -11.39
N THR A 128 10.89 10.79 -12.57
CA THR A 128 10.30 10.18 -13.77
C THR A 128 10.78 8.76 -13.96
N PHE A 129 9.87 7.86 -14.36
CA PHE A 129 10.23 6.48 -14.68
C PHE A 129 11.34 6.47 -15.73
N PRO A 130 12.45 5.73 -15.52
CA PRO A 130 13.61 5.74 -16.40
C PRO A 130 13.40 4.87 -17.64
N GLU A 131 12.40 5.25 -18.44
CA GLU A 131 11.84 4.48 -19.56
C GLU A 131 12.90 4.01 -20.56
N ASP A 132 13.80 4.91 -20.99
CA ASP A 132 14.85 4.59 -21.95
C ASP A 132 15.83 3.53 -21.43
N SER A 133 16.16 3.54 -20.14
CA SER A 133 17.05 2.54 -19.55
C SER A 133 16.37 1.17 -19.46
N ILE A 134 15.10 1.14 -19.03
CA ILE A 134 14.36 -0.07 -18.76
C ILE A 134 13.92 -0.76 -20.06
N LYS A 135 13.38 -0.01 -21.03
CA LYS A 135 12.89 -0.57 -22.30
C LYS A 135 13.98 -1.14 -23.20
N ARG A 136 15.25 -0.75 -22.98
CA ARG A 136 16.40 -1.34 -23.69
C ARG A 136 16.78 -2.73 -23.18
N LEU A 137 16.30 -3.11 -22.00
CA LEU A 137 16.54 -4.41 -21.40
C LEU A 137 15.45 -5.40 -21.81
N ASN A 138 15.81 -6.67 -21.94
CA ASN A 138 14.91 -7.73 -22.39
C ASN A 138 14.78 -8.90 -21.40
N LYS A 139 15.48 -8.86 -20.27
CA LYS A 139 15.42 -9.91 -19.23
C LYS A 139 14.79 -9.35 -17.95
N PRO A 140 13.81 -10.05 -17.33
CA PRO A 140 13.18 -9.62 -16.09
C PRO A 140 14.20 -9.32 -14.98
N ASP A 141 15.20 -10.19 -14.80
CA ASP A 141 16.20 -10.03 -13.73
C ASP A 141 17.09 -8.80 -13.95
N THR A 142 17.40 -8.43 -15.20
CA THR A 142 18.15 -7.20 -15.49
C THR A 142 17.29 -5.96 -15.31
N ILE A 143 16.01 -6.00 -15.69
CA ILE A 143 15.06 -4.90 -15.48
C ILE A 143 14.88 -4.65 -13.97
N ARG A 144 14.74 -5.71 -13.18
CA ARG A 144 14.64 -5.65 -11.72
C ARG A 144 15.84 -4.94 -11.09
N GLN A 145 17.05 -5.34 -11.48
CA GLN A 145 18.29 -4.73 -10.99
C GLN A 145 18.39 -3.25 -11.39
N GLU A 146 18.07 -2.93 -12.64
CA GLU A 146 18.10 -1.55 -13.13
C GLU A 146 17.08 -0.66 -12.40
N LEU A 147 15.87 -1.19 -12.15
CA LEU A 147 14.84 -0.51 -11.36
C LEU A 147 15.34 -0.23 -9.93
N GLN A 148 15.91 -1.24 -9.25
CA GLN A 148 16.48 -1.07 -7.90
C GLN A 148 17.56 0.02 -7.90
N ASN A 149 18.49 -0.02 -8.87
CA ASN A 149 19.55 0.97 -9.00
C ASN A 149 19.00 2.39 -9.14
N HIS A 150 17.98 2.59 -9.98
CA HIS A 150 17.35 3.89 -10.15
C HIS A 150 16.65 4.39 -8.89
N VAL A 151 15.91 3.52 -8.21
CA VAL A 151 15.22 3.88 -6.95
C VAL A 151 16.22 4.26 -5.87
N PHE A 152 17.27 3.47 -5.66
CA PHE A 152 18.29 3.75 -4.65
C PHE A 152 19.14 4.98 -4.98
N LYS A 153 19.46 5.19 -6.26
CA LYS A 153 20.16 6.40 -6.69
C LYS A 153 19.33 7.65 -6.38
N SER A 154 18.04 7.62 -6.69
CA SER A 154 17.12 8.73 -6.39
C SER A 154 17.05 9.02 -4.88
N ARG A 155 17.01 7.97 -4.05
CA ARG A 155 17.00 8.08 -2.59
C ARG A 155 18.33 8.57 -2.01
N SER A 156 19.47 8.16 -2.56
CA SER A 156 20.79 8.53 -2.03
C SER A 156 21.10 10.04 -2.11
N GLY A 157 20.47 10.77 -3.04
CA GLY A 157 20.66 12.21 -3.23
C GLY A 157 19.77 13.09 -2.34
N ARG A 158 18.78 12.53 -1.65
CA ARG A 158 17.84 13.28 -0.81
C ARG A 158 17.65 12.54 0.51
N ARG A 159 18.01 13.16 1.64
CA ARG A 159 17.48 12.72 2.93
C ARG A 159 15.98 12.96 2.90
N LEU A 160 15.21 11.95 2.52
CA LEU A 160 13.75 12.02 2.52
C LEU A 160 13.34 12.33 3.97
N VAL A 161 12.91 13.57 4.20
CA VAL A 161 12.42 13.99 5.50
C VAL A 161 11.12 13.24 5.73
N GLU A 162 10.97 12.59 6.88
CA GLU A 162 9.83 11.72 7.19
C GLU A 162 8.46 12.38 6.90
N ARG A 163 8.38 13.69 7.14
CA ARG A 163 7.20 14.51 6.90
C ARG A 163 6.78 14.59 5.42
N HIS A 164 7.72 14.49 4.49
CA HIS A 164 7.46 14.60 3.05
C HIS A 164 6.68 13.39 2.53
N TRP A 165 7.11 12.17 2.86
CA TRP A 165 6.46 10.95 2.37
C TRP A 165 5.07 10.74 3.00
N ILE A 166 4.88 11.11 4.27
CA ILE A 166 3.55 11.09 4.93
C ILE A 166 2.58 11.99 4.15
N THR A 167 3.04 13.19 3.79
CA THR A 167 2.23 14.16 3.04
C THR A 167 1.93 13.65 1.63
N GLN A 168 2.91 13.08 0.93
CA GLN A 168 2.74 12.52 -0.41
C GLN A 168 1.76 11.34 -0.40
N ARG A 169 1.90 10.40 0.55
CA ARG A 169 0.99 9.27 0.71
C ARG A 169 -0.43 9.73 0.99
N ARG A 170 -0.61 10.73 1.87
CA ARG A 170 -1.94 11.30 2.17
C ARG A 170 -2.56 11.96 0.94
N LYS A 171 -1.79 12.75 0.19
CA LYS A 171 -2.21 13.36 -1.08
C LYS A 171 -2.76 12.30 -2.03
N TRP A 172 -2.00 11.24 -2.32
CA TRP A 172 -2.44 10.19 -3.25
C TRP A 172 -3.65 9.40 -2.76
N LEU A 173 -3.74 9.14 -1.45
CA LEU A 173 -4.93 8.53 -0.86
C LEU A 173 -6.16 9.40 -1.11
N VAL A 174 -6.08 10.70 -0.82
CA VAL A 174 -7.19 11.63 -1.05
C VAL A 174 -7.56 11.69 -2.54
N GLU A 175 -6.59 11.79 -3.44
CA GLU A 175 -6.84 11.79 -4.90
C GLU A 175 -7.54 10.51 -5.38
N ALA A 176 -7.24 9.35 -4.81
CA ALA A 176 -7.91 8.10 -5.15
C ALA A 176 -9.38 8.07 -4.70
N TYR A 177 -9.70 8.69 -3.55
CA TYR A 177 -11.06 8.70 -2.99
C TYR A 177 -11.95 9.83 -3.55
N LYS A 178 -11.36 10.94 -4.01
CA LYS A 178 -12.08 12.08 -4.62
C LYS A 178 -13.05 11.69 -5.76
N PRO A 179 -12.75 10.80 -6.71
CA PRO A 179 -13.70 10.47 -7.78
C PRO A 179 -14.81 9.50 -7.35
N LEU A 180 -14.79 8.95 -6.12
CA LEU A 180 -15.80 7.99 -5.68
C LEU A 180 -17.16 8.65 -5.47
N SER A 181 -18.23 7.92 -5.78
CA SER A 181 -19.60 8.37 -5.53
C SER A 181 -19.95 8.29 -4.05
N ASN A 182 -20.91 9.12 -3.62
CA ASN A 182 -21.43 9.08 -2.24
C ASN A 182 -22.00 7.71 -1.88
N THR A 183 -22.58 6.98 -2.86
CA THR A 183 -23.01 5.60 -2.65
C THR A 183 -21.84 4.72 -2.21
N VAL A 184 -20.75 4.65 -2.98
CA VAL A 184 -19.59 3.80 -2.65
C VAL A 184 -18.99 4.18 -1.30
N LEU A 185 -18.88 5.48 -1.00
CA LEU A 185 -18.37 5.96 0.28
C LEU A 185 -19.27 5.54 1.44
N ASN A 186 -20.59 5.67 1.31
CA ASN A 186 -21.53 5.26 2.36
C ASN A 186 -21.50 3.74 2.58
N GLU A 187 -21.34 2.94 1.51
CA GLU A 187 -21.19 1.48 1.64
C GLU A 187 -19.89 1.09 2.37
N LEU A 188 -18.79 1.82 2.12
CA LEU A 188 -17.54 1.64 2.87
C LEU A 188 -17.75 1.93 4.36
N LEU A 189 -18.39 3.06 4.68
CA LEU A 189 -18.67 3.45 6.07
C LEU A 189 -19.54 2.41 6.77
N GLU A 190 -20.56 1.89 6.10
CA GLU A 190 -21.45 0.84 6.63
C GLU A 190 -20.69 -0.47 6.89
N ILE A 191 -19.91 -0.96 5.92
CA ILE A 191 -19.21 -2.24 6.02
C ILE A 191 -18.10 -2.22 7.08
N PHE A 192 -17.39 -1.10 7.20
CA PHE A 192 -16.23 -0.95 8.10
C PHE A 192 -16.57 -0.18 9.38
N GLN A 193 -17.84 0.09 9.68
CA GLN A 193 -18.27 0.91 10.82
C GLN A 193 -17.62 0.49 12.13
N TYR A 194 -17.66 -0.80 12.46
CA TYR A 194 -17.06 -1.31 13.69
C TYR A 194 -15.55 -1.16 13.73
N ASP A 195 -14.86 -1.24 12.60
CA ASP A 195 -13.41 -1.01 12.57
C ASP A 195 -13.09 0.45 12.88
N PHE A 196 -13.88 1.40 12.36
CA PHE A 196 -13.70 2.81 12.67
C PHE A 196 -13.86 3.08 14.17
N GLU A 197 -14.93 2.57 14.76
CA GLU A 197 -15.24 2.74 16.18
C GLU A 197 -14.21 2.03 17.06
N MET A 198 -14.00 0.73 16.87
CA MET A 198 -13.16 -0.11 17.74
C MET A 198 -11.69 0.30 17.72
N PHE A 199 -11.17 0.74 16.57
CA PHE A 199 -9.76 1.08 16.41
C PHE A 199 -9.51 2.60 16.38
N GLY A 200 -10.54 3.40 16.65
CA GLY A 200 -10.45 4.85 16.81
C GLY A 200 -9.98 5.57 15.54
N TYR A 201 -10.50 5.17 14.38
CA TYR A 201 -10.27 5.87 13.12
C TYR A 201 -11.36 6.92 12.87
N GLN A 202 -10.98 8.06 12.30
CA GLN A 202 -11.95 9.06 11.86
C GLN A 202 -12.75 8.52 10.65
N GLU A 203 -14.04 8.27 10.84
CA GLU A 203 -14.93 7.78 9.79
C GLU A 203 -14.99 8.71 8.56
N LYS A 204 -15.15 10.02 8.82
CA LYS A 204 -15.35 11.04 7.79
C LYS A 204 -14.27 12.13 7.86
N PRO A 205 -13.05 11.85 7.34
CA PRO A 205 -12.00 12.86 7.28
C PRO A 205 -12.36 13.99 6.31
N VAL A 206 -12.05 15.22 6.72
CA VAL A 206 -12.48 16.46 6.04
C VAL A 206 -11.98 16.51 4.60
N ASP A 207 -10.71 16.19 4.36
CA ASP A 207 -10.07 16.19 3.05
C ASP A 207 -10.64 15.17 2.03
N ILE A 208 -11.47 14.22 2.47
CA ILE A 208 -12.20 13.29 1.59
C ILE A 208 -13.68 13.69 1.45
N PHE A 209 -14.30 14.15 2.54
CA PHE A 209 -15.75 14.35 2.63
C PHE A 209 -16.22 15.81 2.56
N GLU A 210 -15.30 16.79 2.50
CA GLU A 210 -15.63 18.19 2.30
C GLU A 210 -16.53 18.39 1.06
N GLY A 211 -17.64 19.11 1.23
CA GLY A 211 -18.61 19.39 0.17
C GLY A 211 -19.47 18.20 -0.28
N ARG A 212 -19.34 17.00 0.32
CA ARG A 212 -20.13 15.80 -0.05
C ARG A 212 -21.41 15.60 0.74
N PHE A 213 -21.51 16.25 1.89
CA PHE A 213 -22.67 16.24 2.76
C PHE A 213 -23.14 17.68 2.99
N MET A 214 -23.90 18.19 2.01
CA MET A 214 -24.98 19.14 2.23
C MET A 214 -26.29 18.41 1.94
#